data_AF-V4T677-F1
#
_entry.id   AF-V4T677-F1
#
_cell.length_a   1.000
_cell.length_b   1.000
_cell.length_c   1.000
_cell.angle_alpha   90.00
_cell.angle_beta   90.00
_cell.angle_gamma   90.00
#
_symmetry.space_group_name_H-M   'P 1'
#
loop_
_entity.id
_entity.type
_entity.pdbx_description
1 polymer ?
#
loop_
_entity_poly.entity_id
_entity_poly.type
_entity_poly.pdbx_seq_one_letter_code
_entity_poly.pdbx_strand_id
1 'polypeptide(L)'
;FSGLKNVTFNSAPETDEAFAYQLTLDSSSGASLILARPKYNATISFLRLGVDGNLKIYTYYDKVDSQPTEITFTLFDRDSIFETECQLPERCGKLGVCDDNQCVACPTEKGLLGWSQECEAKKVTSCRPNDFHYYKVDGVGHYMSKYTTGTGIKVEDCGKKCTSDCKCLGYFYHQDKSRCWIAYDLKTLTKFPNSTHVGFIKVPNM
;
A
#
# COMPACT_ATOMS: atom_id res chain seq x y z
N PHE A 1 -8.69 8.30 15.00
CA PHE A 1 -7.96 9.28 14.17
C PHE A 1 -8.57 10.65 14.41
N SER A 2 -8.11 11.36 15.44
CA SER A 2 -8.52 12.74 15.72
C SER A 2 -7.24 13.56 15.59
N GLY A 3 -7.08 14.31 14.49
CA GLY A 3 -5.91 15.16 14.28
C GLY A 3 -5.78 15.75 12.88
N LEU A 4 -6.05 14.95 11.84
CA LEU A 4 -5.95 15.40 10.45
C LEU A 4 -7.33 15.83 9.92
N LYS A 5 -7.52 17.13 9.66
CA LYS A 5 -8.75 17.72 9.12
C LYS A 5 -8.64 17.98 7.63
N ASN A 6 -7.50 18.51 7.20
CA ASN A 6 -7.20 18.74 5.80
C ASN A 6 -5.69 18.59 5.57
N VAL A 7 -5.37 18.48 4.29
CA VAL A 7 -4.01 18.48 3.77
C VAL A 7 -4.01 19.45 2.59
N THR A 8 -3.02 20.33 2.56
CA THR A 8 -2.88 21.35 1.52
C THR A 8 -1.61 21.06 0.73
N PHE A 9 -1.74 20.97 -0.59
CA PHE A 9 -0.61 20.93 -1.48
C PHE A 9 -0.18 22.36 -1.81
N ASN A 10 1.09 22.68 -1.61
CA ASN A 10 1.64 24.02 -1.81
C ASN A 10 2.86 24.00 -2.74
N SER A 11 3.10 25.13 -3.40
CA SER A 11 4.30 25.41 -4.19
C SER A 11 4.82 26.78 -3.82
N ALA A 12 6.03 26.87 -3.29
CA ALA A 12 6.66 28.14 -2.91
C ALA A 12 8.13 28.17 -3.31
N PRO A 13 8.68 29.35 -3.67
CA PRO A 13 10.11 29.49 -3.88
C PRO A 13 10.87 29.31 -2.56
N GLU A 14 12.07 28.76 -2.61
CA GLU A 14 12.90 28.57 -1.41
C GLU A 14 13.52 29.87 -0.90
N THR A 15 13.80 30.78 -1.82
CA THR A 15 14.43 32.08 -1.57
C THR A 15 13.77 33.14 -2.45
N ASP A 16 14.04 34.41 -2.17
CA ASP A 16 13.50 35.53 -2.95
C ASP A 16 13.95 35.50 -4.42
N GLU A 17 15.11 34.89 -4.72
CA GLU A 17 15.59 34.72 -6.10
C GLU A 17 14.84 33.65 -6.88
N ALA A 18 14.08 32.77 -6.21
CA ALA A 18 13.21 31.76 -6.81
C ALA A 18 13.89 30.81 -7.81
N PHE A 19 15.16 30.44 -7.58
CA PHE A 19 15.88 29.45 -8.41
C PHE A 19 15.39 28.02 -8.22
N ALA A 20 14.76 27.72 -7.09
CA ALA A 20 14.17 26.43 -6.79
C ALA A 20 12.86 26.63 -6.02
N TYR A 21 11.94 25.68 -6.24
CA TYR A 21 10.63 25.67 -5.60
C TYR A 21 10.49 24.39 -4.80
N GLN A 22 9.83 24.49 -3.64
CA GLN A 22 9.41 23.35 -2.85
C GLN A 22 7.96 23.05 -3.14
N LEU A 23 7.69 21.79 -3.46
CA LEU A 23 6.35 21.24 -3.55
C LEU A 23 6.08 20.51 -2.25
N THR A 24 5.22 21.08 -1.41
CA THR A 24 4.99 20.57 -0.04
C THR A 24 3.57 20.05 0.15
N LEU A 25 3.44 19.14 1.11
CA LEU A 25 2.18 18.64 1.60
C LEU A 25 2.04 18.99 3.08
N ASP A 26 1.22 19.99 3.36
CA ASP A 26 1.06 20.57 4.69
C ASP A 26 -0.21 20.03 5.34
N SER A 27 -0.08 19.52 6.56
CA SER A 27 -1.19 18.97 7.32
C SER A 27 -1.77 20.00 8.27
N SER A 28 -3.08 19.91 8.53
CA SER A 28 -3.72 20.69 9.59
C SER A 28 -3.17 20.43 11.00
N SER A 29 -2.35 19.40 11.18
CA SER A 29 -1.68 19.08 12.45
C SER A 29 -0.31 19.77 12.59
N GLY A 30 0.08 20.63 11.63
CA GLY A 30 1.34 21.36 11.65
C GLY A 30 2.54 20.61 11.08
N ALA A 31 2.33 19.43 10.48
CA ALA A 31 3.39 18.72 9.78
C ALA A 31 3.49 19.21 8.34
N SER A 32 4.71 19.41 7.84
CA SER A 32 4.99 19.75 6.45
C SER A 32 5.95 18.75 5.86
N LEU A 33 5.65 18.23 4.67
CA LEU A 33 6.48 17.28 3.96
C LEU A 33 6.87 17.85 2.60
N ILE A 34 8.17 17.98 2.34
CA ILE A 34 8.67 18.34 1.01
C ILE A 34 8.63 17.10 0.13
N LEU A 35 7.79 17.10 -0.91
CA LEU A 35 7.61 15.98 -1.84
C LEU A 35 8.57 16.06 -3.04
N ALA A 36 8.84 17.28 -3.52
CA ALA A 36 9.76 17.52 -4.63
C ALA A 36 10.39 18.92 -4.56
N ARG A 37 11.53 19.07 -5.25
CA ARG A 37 12.30 20.32 -5.33
C ARG A 37 12.73 20.63 -6.77
N PRO A 38 11.81 21.02 -7.66
CA PRO A 38 12.16 21.48 -9.00
C PRO A 38 13.05 22.74 -8.97
N LYS A 39 13.98 22.83 -9.93
CA LYS A 39 14.94 23.95 -10.08
C LYS A 39 14.43 24.99 -11.09
N TYR A 40 13.13 25.26 -11.05
CA TYR A 40 12.43 26.21 -11.90
C TYR A 40 11.09 26.58 -11.25
N ASN A 41 10.39 27.55 -11.81
CA ASN A 41 9.07 27.97 -11.31
C ASN A 41 8.03 26.86 -11.43
N ALA A 42 7.66 26.29 -10.29
CA ALA A 42 6.73 25.16 -10.19
C ALA A 42 5.33 25.55 -9.69
N THR A 43 4.97 26.84 -9.75
CA THR A 43 3.64 27.32 -9.30
C THR A 43 2.48 26.72 -10.07
N ILE A 44 2.70 26.33 -11.34
CA ILE A 44 1.74 25.56 -12.12
C ILE A 44 1.97 24.06 -11.84
N SER A 45 1.58 23.62 -10.65
CA SER A 45 1.64 22.22 -10.23
C SER A 45 0.31 21.76 -9.67
N PHE A 46 0.00 20.49 -9.84
CA PHE A 46 -1.13 19.86 -9.15
C PHE A 46 -0.80 18.45 -8.69
N LEU A 47 -1.31 18.10 -7.51
CA LEU A 47 -1.26 16.77 -6.93
C LEU A 47 -2.49 15.98 -7.39
N ARG A 48 -2.30 14.76 -7.89
CA ARG A 48 -3.39 13.92 -8.40
C ARG A 48 -3.23 12.47 -7.98
N LEU A 49 -4.34 11.88 -7.52
CA LEU A 49 -4.50 10.43 -7.45
C LEU A 49 -4.78 9.89 -8.85
N GLY A 50 -3.85 9.11 -9.38
CA GLY A 50 -3.93 8.50 -10.70
C GLY A 50 -4.88 7.29 -10.72
N VAL A 51 -5.28 6.89 -11.93
CA VAL A 51 -6.07 5.66 -12.16
C VAL A 51 -5.30 4.39 -11.86
N ASP A 52 -3.97 4.48 -11.80
CA ASP A 52 -3.04 3.45 -11.34
C ASP A 52 -3.00 3.32 -9.81
N GLY A 53 -3.79 4.12 -9.08
CA GLY A 53 -3.82 4.16 -7.62
C GLY A 53 -2.62 4.87 -7.00
N ASN A 54 -1.77 5.53 -7.80
CA ASN A 54 -0.58 6.22 -7.32
C ASN A 54 -0.82 7.72 -7.17
N LEU A 55 -0.12 8.34 -6.22
CA LEU A 55 -0.20 9.78 -5.98
C LEU A 55 0.97 10.46 -6.68
N LYS A 56 0.68 11.37 -7.61
CA LYS A 56 1.69 12.01 -8.47
C LYS A 56 1.55 13.53 -8.45
N ILE A 57 2.68 14.24 -8.52
CA ILE A 57 2.70 15.67 -8.79
C ILE A 57 3.02 15.86 -10.27
N TYR A 58 2.15 16.59 -10.95
CA TYR A 58 2.38 17.07 -12.31
C TYR A 58 2.75 18.54 -12.22
N THR A 59 3.89 18.91 -12.79
CA THR A 59 4.41 20.27 -12.80
C THR A 59 4.59 20.72 -14.25
N TYR A 60 4.15 21.93 -14.55
CA TYR A 60 4.26 22.54 -15.87
C TYR A 60 5.40 23.56 -15.90
N TYR A 61 6.35 23.38 -16.81
CA TYR A 61 7.44 24.31 -17.06
C TYR A 61 7.15 25.18 -18.29
N ASP A 62 6.91 26.47 -18.05
CA ASP A 62 6.43 27.41 -19.06
C ASP A 62 7.51 27.93 -20.03
N LYS A 63 8.76 27.46 -19.91
CA LYS A 63 9.88 27.90 -20.77
C LYS A 63 10.22 26.91 -21.88
N VAL A 64 9.47 25.81 -22.01
CA VAL A 64 9.66 24.82 -23.06
C VAL A 64 8.37 24.62 -23.84
N ASP A 65 8.48 24.48 -25.16
CA ASP A 65 7.32 24.32 -26.05
C ASP A 65 6.94 22.85 -26.30
N SER A 66 7.86 21.92 -26.02
CA SER A 66 7.65 20.48 -26.22
C SER A 66 7.70 19.74 -24.89
N GLN A 67 6.64 18.96 -24.61
CA GLN A 67 6.47 18.20 -23.36
C GLN A 67 6.68 19.03 -22.08
N PRO A 68 5.98 20.17 -21.93
CA PRO A 68 6.18 21.07 -20.79
C PRO A 68 5.70 20.51 -19.45
N THR A 69 4.95 19.40 -19.45
CA THR A 69 4.49 18.76 -18.21
C THR A 69 5.40 17.61 -17.84
N GLU A 70 5.87 17.64 -16.60
CA GLU A 70 6.73 16.63 -15.99
C GLU A 70 6.11 16.08 -14.71
N ILE A 71 6.42 14.82 -14.40
CA ILE A 71 6.03 14.19 -13.14
C ILE A 71 7.19 14.38 -12.17
N THR A 72 7.07 15.34 -11.27
CA THR A 72 8.15 15.71 -10.32
C THR A 72 8.17 14.84 -9.08
N PHE A 73 7.09 14.11 -8.82
CA PHE A 73 6.94 13.20 -7.69
C PHE A 73 5.98 12.07 -8.03
N THR A 74 6.33 10.86 -7.58
CA THR A 74 5.45 9.68 -7.56
C THR A 74 5.63 8.98 -6.22
N LEU A 75 4.55 8.78 -5.47
CA LEU A 75 4.63 8.21 -4.11
C LEU A 75 5.20 6.79 -4.12
N PHE A 76 4.56 5.89 -4.87
CA PHE A 76 4.93 4.49 -4.99
C PHE A 76 5.79 4.24 -6.23
N ASP A 77 6.96 4.88 -6.27
CA ASP A 77 7.95 4.69 -7.32
C ASP A 77 9.11 3.84 -6.81
N ARG A 78 9.79 3.11 -7.69
CA ARG A 78 10.96 2.30 -7.32
C ARG A 78 12.10 3.14 -6.74
N ASP A 79 12.24 4.38 -7.21
CA ASP A 79 13.31 5.30 -6.84
C ASP A 79 12.84 6.32 -5.79
N SER A 80 11.60 6.18 -5.30
CA SER A 80 11.05 7.03 -4.24
C SER A 80 11.70 6.74 -2.89
N ILE A 81 12.00 7.81 -2.16
CA ILE A 81 12.49 7.71 -0.76
C ILE A 81 11.35 7.52 0.24
N PHE A 82 10.09 7.67 -0.20
CA PHE A 82 8.92 7.62 0.69
C PHE A 82 8.34 6.22 0.78
N GLU A 83 8.11 5.60 -0.38
CA GLU A 83 7.43 4.33 -0.50
C GLU A 83 7.92 3.54 -1.70
N THR A 84 7.68 2.23 -1.70
CA THR A 84 8.03 1.33 -2.80
C THR A 84 6.79 0.98 -3.61
N GLU A 85 7.01 0.46 -4.83
CA GLU A 85 5.93 -0.06 -5.68
C GLU A 85 5.14 -1.19 -4.99
N CYS A 86 5.76 -1.89 -4.03
CA CYS A 86 5.11 -2.96 -3.26
C CYS A 86 3.99 -2.50 -2.31
N GLN A 87 3.82 -1.19 -2.11
CA GLN A 87 2.67 -0.64 -1.37
C GLN A 87 1.45 -0.39 -2.26
N LEU A 88 1.58 -0.45 -3.59
CA LEU A 88 0.42 -0.40 -4.48
C LEU A 88 -0.38 -1.70 -4.33
N PRO A 89 -1.69 -1.63 -3.99
CA PRO A 89 -2.49 -2.83 -3.77
C PRO A 89 -2.47 -3.80 -4.97
N GLU A 90 -2.45 -3.31 -6.20
CA GLU A 90 -2.54 -4.17 -7.39
C GLU A 90 -1.18 -4.46 -8.05
N ARG A 91 -0.04 -4.08 -7.43
CA ARG A 91 1.29 -4.24 -8.03
C ARG A 91 1.58 -5.65 -8.54
N CYS A 92 1.24 -6.66 -7.73
CA CYS A 92 1.43 -8.07 -8.04
C CYS A 92 0.12 -8.83 -8.19
N GLY A 93 -0.94 -8.13 -8.61
CA GLY A 93 -2.25 -8.72 -8.89
C GLY A 93 -3.10 -8.91 -7.64
N LYS A 94 -3.85 -10.01 -7.59
CA LYS A 94 -4.89 -10.24 -6.57
C LYS A 94 -4.41 -10.93 -5.30
N LEU A 95 -3.25 -11.62 -5.34
CA LEU A 95 -2.61 -12.29 -4.21
C LEU A 95 -1.10 -12.49 -4.44
N GLY A 96 -0.38 -11.55 -5.05
CA GLY A 96 1.07 -11.72 -5.28
C GLY A 96 1.92 -11.23 -4.11
N VAL A 97 3.06 -11.87 -3.86
CA VAL A 97 4.09 -11.34 -2.95
C VAL A 97 5.04 -10.44 -3.72
N CYS A 98 5.22 -9.22 -3.22
CA CYS A 98 6.14 -8.22 -3.73
C CYS A 98 7.36 -8.09 -2.81
N ASP A 99 8.54 -8.13 -3.41
CA ASP A 99 9.83 -7.92 -2.76
C ASP A 99 10.71 -7.08 -3.68
N ASP A 100 11.38 -6.06 -3.15
CA ASP A 100 12.25 -5.17 -3.92
C ASP A 100 11.63 -4.68 -5.25
N ASN A 101 10.38 -4.19 -5.19
CA ASN A 101 9.59 -3.74 -6.36
C ASN A 101 9.28 -4.82 -7.42
N GLN A 102 9.54 -6.09 -7.13
CA GLN A 102 9.34 -7.22 -8.02
C GLN A 102 8.29 -8.19 -7.46
N CYS A 103 7.51 -8.79 -8.36
CA CYS A 103 6.55 -9.82 -8.01
C CYS A 103 7.24 -11.18 -7.99
N VAL A 104 7.49 -11.70 -6.79
CA VAL A 104 8.41 -12.82 -6.58
C VAL A 104 7.70 -14.15 -6.33
N ALA A 105 6.48 -14.13 -5.80
CA ALA A 105 5.78 -15.38 -5.49
C ALA A 105 4.25 -15.30 -5.46
N CYS A 106 3.63 -16.48 -5.56
CA CYS A 106 2.24 -16.74 -5.25
C CYS A 106 2.11 -17.55 -3.95
N PRO A 107 1.41 -17.04 -2.92
CA PRO A 107 1.07 -17.80 -1.73
C PRO A 107 0.07 -18.92 -2.03
N THR A 108 0.43 -20.14 -1.66
CA THR A 108 -0.44 -21.32 -1.74
C THR A 108 -0.41 -22.12 -0.46
N GLU A 109 -1.33 -23.09 -0.33
CA GLU A 109 -1.33 -24.07 0.76
C GLU A 109 -0.01 -24.86 0.85
N LYS A 110 0.74 -24.98 -0.27
CA LYS A 110 2.05 -25.65 -0.35
C LYS A 110 3.23 -24.71 -0.12
N GLY A 111 2.98 -23.46 0.28
CA GLY A 111 3.98 -22.41 0.42
C GLY A 111 4.02 -21.47 -0.79
N LEU A 112 5.13 -20.76 -0.93
CA LEU A 112 5.35 -19.77 -1.99
C LEU A 112 5.79 -20.46 -3.28
N LEU A 113 5.01 -20.30 -4.35
CA LEU A 113 5.35 -20.73 -5.70
C LEU A 113 5.80 -19.53 -6.55
N GLY A 114 6.38 -19.77 -7.73
CA GLY A 114 6.73 -18.69 -8.66
C GLY A 114 5.52 -17.82 -9.00
N TRP A 115 5.74 -16.50 -9.10
CA TRP A 115 4.67 -15.57 -9.43
C TRP A 115 4.14 -15.77 -10.86
N SER A 116 2.84 -15.55 -11.05
CA SER A 116 2.19 -15.46 -12.35
C SER A 116 1.06 -14.43 -12.33
N GLN A 117 0.50 -14.07 -13.50
CA GLN A 117 -0.62 -13.13 -13.57
C GLN A 117 -1.92 -13.68 -12.94
N GLU A 118 -2.02 -15.00 -12.85
CA GLU A 118 -3.17 -15.74 -12.29
C GLU A 118 -3.08 -15.90 -10.76
N CYS A 119 -2.17 -15.18 -10.11
CA CYS A 119 -1.99 -15.21 -8.66
C CYS A 119 -3.24 -14.73 -7.92
N GLU A 120 -4.10 -15.67 -7.50
CA GLU A 120 -5.39 -15.39 -6.89
C GLU A 120 -5.76 -16.48 -5.87
N ALA A 121 -6.45 -16.09 -4.79
CA ALA A 121 -7.03 -17.05 -3.85
C ALA A 121 -8.16 -17.85 -4.53
N LYS A 122 -8.25 -19.14 -4.20
CA LYS A 122 -9.43 -19.94 -4.57
C LYS A 122 -10.68 -19.32 -3.96
N LYS A 123 -11.72 -19.14 -4.77
CA LYS A 123 -12.99 -18.55 -4.32
C LYS A 123 -13.72 -19.49 -3.39
N VAL A 124 -14.08 -18.98 -2.22
CA VAL A 124 -14.97 -19.66 -1.26
C VAL A 124 -16.39 -19.25 -1.57
N THR A 125 -17.26 -20.22 -1.88
CA THR A 125 -18.67 -19.97 -2.25
C THR A 125 -19.62 -19.98 -1.06
N SER A 126 -19.18 -20.49 0.09
CA SER A 126 -19.99 -20.61 1.30
C SER A 126 -19.38 -19.85 2.48
N CYS A 127 -20.23 -19.24 3.30
CA CYS A 127 -19.82 -18.59 4.54
C CYS A 127 -19.82 -19.55 5.74
N ARG A 128 -20.19 -20.82 5.57
CA ARG A 128 -20.21 -21.77 6.69
C ARG A 128 -18.77 -22.06 7.13
N PRO A 129 -18.44 -21.94 8.43
CA PRO A 129 -17.09 -22.18 8.94
C PRO A 129 -16.49 -23.55 8.57
N ASN A 130 -17.33 -24.56 8.33
CA ASN A 130 -16.89 -25.91 7.97
C ASN A 130 -16.67 -26.11 6.46
N ASP A 131 -16.90 -25.10 5.63
CA ASP A 131 -16.76 -25.18 4.17
C ASP A 131 -15.43 -24.56 3.68
N PHE A 132 -14.64 -24.00 4.61
CA PHE A 132 -13.34 -23.39 4.33
C PHE A 132 -12.34 -23.63 5.46
N HIS A 133 -11.08 -23.40 5.16
CA HIS A 133 -9.99 -23.33 6.13
C HIS A 133 -9.05 -22.18 5.78
N TYR A 134 -8.03 -21.97 6.61
CA TYR A 134 -6.98 -20.98 6.35
C TYR A 134 -5.63 -21.66 6.20
N TYR A 135 -4.85 -21.27 5.21
CA TYR A 135 -3.43 -21.57 5.16
C TYR A 135 -2.61 -20.36 5.59
N LYS A 136 -1.51 -20.63 6.29
CA LYS A 136 -0.60 -19.61 6.80
C LYS A 136 0.43 -19.23 5.74
N VAL A 137 0.71 -17.94 5.64
CA VAL A 137 1.79 -17.36 4.84
C VAL A 137 2.70 -16.60 5.78
N ASP A 138 3.95 -17.04 5.90
CA ASP A 138 4.96 -16.43 6.77
C ASP A 138 5.68 -15.26 6.08
N GLY A 139 6.08 -14.27 6.87
CA GLY A 139 6.92 -13.17 6.40
C GLY A 139 6.23 -12.28 5.36
N VAL A 140 4.95 -11.99 5.55
CA VAL A 140 4.18 -11.13 4.64
C VAL A 140 3.36 -10.08 5.40
N GLY A 141 3.38 -8.86 4.88
CA GLY A 141 2.56 -7.74 5.33
C GLY A 141 1.48 -7.38 4.32
N HIS A 142 0.32 -6.96 4.81
CA HIS A 142 -0.74 -6.38 3.98
C HIS A 142 -0.65 -4.85 4.06
N TYR A 143 -0.96 -4.13 2.97
CA TYR A 143 -0.80 -2.65 2.93
C TYR A 143 -1.50 -1.94 4.11
N MET A 144 -2.63 -2.46 4.60
CA MET A 144 -3.33 -1.93 5.78
C MET A 144 -2.47 -1.86 7.05
N SER A 145 -1.54 -2.81 7.25
CA SER A 145 -0.72 -2.85 8.47
C SER A 145 0.28 -1.70 8.54
N LYS A 146 0.60 -1.08 7.40
CA LYS A 146 1.46 0.10 7.34
C LYS A 146 0.73 1.37 7.79
N TYR A 147 -0.54 1.51 7.39
CA TYR A 147 -1.29 2.76 7.55
C TYR A 147 -2.27 2.75 8.73
N THR A 148 -2.48 1.60 9.37
CA THR A 148 -3.42 1.46 10.50
C THR A 148 -2.81 0.64 11.63
N THR A 149 -3.28 0.87 12.86
CA THR A 149 -2.75 0.21 14.06
C THR A 149 -3.28 -1.22 14.27
N GLY A 150 -4.34 -1.61 13.55
CA GLY A 150 -5.00 -2.89 13.73
C GLY A 150 -5.71 -3.03 15.07
N THR A 151 -6.44 -4.13 15.23
CA THR A 151 -7.13 -4.46 16.49
C THR A 151 -6.18 -5.24 17.41
N GLY A 152 -6.08 -4.85 18.69
CA GLY A 152 -5.29 -5.58 19.69
C GLY A 152 -6.05 -6.78 20.25
N ILE A 153 -5.92 -7.94 19.62
CA ILE A 153 -6.56 -9.21 20.01
C ILE A 153 -5.61 -10.37 19.73
N LYS A 154 -5.90 -11.55 20.27
CA LYS A 154 -5.13 -12.78 19.99
C LYS A 154 -5.35 -13.26 18.56
N VAL A 155 -4.41 -14.04 18.02
CA VAL A 155 -4.47 -14.56 16.64
C VAL A 155 -5.69 -15.47 16.43
N GLU A 156 -6.08 -16.26 17.44
CA GLU A 156 -7.25 -17.14 17.36
C GLU A 156 -8.54 -16.32 17.28
N ASP A 157 -8.62 -15.22 18.03
CA ASP A 157 -9.78 -14.34 18.02
C ASP A 157 -9.85 -13.50 16.74
N CYS A 158 -8.69 -13.17 16.14
CA CYS A 158 -8.60 -12.60 14.80
C CYS A 158 -9.20 -13.55 13.75
N GLY A 159 -8.82 -14.84 13.81
CA GLY A 159 -9.37 -15.87 12.94
C GLY A 159 -10.88 -16.06 13.14
N LYS A 160 -11.37 -16.11 14.39
CA LYS A 160 -12.82 -16.16 14.67
C LYS A 160 -13.55 -14.95 14.09
N LYS A 161 -12.99 -13.75 14.21
CA LYS A 161 -13.58 -12.52 13.67
C LYS A 161 -13.70 -12.57 12.15
N CYS A 162 -12.67 -13.05 11.45
CA CYS A 162 -12.73 -13.27 10.00
C CYS A 162 -13.75 -14.36 9.62
N THR A 163 -13.76 -15.48 10.35
CA THR A 163 -14.69 -16.60 10.11
C THR A 163 -16.16 -16.19 10.27
N SER A 164 -16.47 -15.31 11.22
CA SER A 164 -17.82 -14.78 11.43
C SER A 164 -18.24 -13.73 10.40
N ASP A 165 -17.32 -13.22 9.59
CA ASP A 165 -17.60 -12.23 8.54
C ASP A 165 -17.50 -12.88 7.15
N CYS A 166 -18.65 -13.02 6.49
CA CYS A 166 -18.73 -13.64 5.16
C CYS A 166 -17.93 -12.92 4.07
N LYS A 167 -17.62 -11.64 4.24
CA LYS A 167 -16.83 -10.86 3.28
C LYS A 167 -15.33 -11.05 3.47
N CYS A 168 -14.91 -11.59 4.62
CA CYS A 168 -13.51 -11.78 4.91
C CYS A 168 -12.88 -12.83 3.97
N LEU A 169 -11.80 -12.43 3.30
CA LEU A 169 -10.99 -13.31 2.44
C LEU A 169 -9.73 -13.83 3.15
N GLY A 170 -9.39 -13.25 4.29
CA GLY A 170 -8.23 -13.63 5.08
C GLY A 170 -7.96 -12.60 6.18
N TYR A 171 -6.97 -12.88 7.01
CA TYR A 171 -6.55 -11.96 8.06
C TYR A 171 -5.03 -11.94 8.18
N PHE A 172 -4.50 -10.79 8.60
CA PHE A 172 -3.08 -10.58 8.81
C PHE A 172 -2.83 -10.29 10.28
N TYR A 173 -1.72 -10.82 10.78
CA TYR A 173 -1.38 -10.74 12.18
C TYR A 173 0.09 -10.38 12.39
N HIS A 174 0.32 -9.41 13.27
CA HIS A 174 1.66 -9.08 13.76
C HIS A 174 1.86 -9.71 15.13
N GLN A 175 2.68 -10.76 15.20
CA GLN A 175 2.82 -11.60 16.38
C GLN A 175 3.33 -10.81 17.59
N ASP A 176 4.42 -10.04 17.44
CA ASP A 176 5.08 -9.37 18.57
C ASP A 176 4.22 -8.26 19.19
N LYS A 177 3.43 -7.55 18.35
CA LYS A 177 2.55 -6.46 18.81
C LYS A 177 1.12 -6.93 19.08
N SER A 178 0.83 -8.20 18.84
CA SER A 178 -0.50 -8.79 18.91
C SER A 178 -1.56 -7.93 18.22
N ARG A 179 -1.31 -7.61 16.93
CA ARG A 179 -2.21 -6.79 16.11
C ARG A 179 -2.83 -7.59 14.99
N CYS A 180 -4.13 -7.40 14.79
CA CYS A 180 -4.96 -8.11 13.83
C CYS A 180 -5.57 -7.14 12.79
N TRP A 181 -5.59 -7.57 11.53
CA TRP A 181 -6.28 -6.92 10.42
C TRP A 181 -7.14 -7.93 9.65
N ILE A 182 -8.42 -7.60 9.47
CA ILE A 182 -9.37 -8.38 8.66
C ILE A 182 -9.31 -7.85 7.23
N ALA A 183 -9.09 -8.73 6.26
CA ALA A 183 -8.91 -8.35 4.86
C ALA A 183 -10.13 -8.77 4.03
N TYR A 184 -10.72 -7.81 3.33
CA TYR A 184 -11.83 -8.01 2.38
C TYR A 184 -11.36 -8.13 0.93
N ASP A 185 -10.11 -7.76 0.71
CA ASP A 185 -9.31 -7.95 -0.49
C ASP A 185 -7.91 -8.35 -0.04
N LEU A 186 -7.23 -9.22 -0.79
CA LEU A 186 -5.92 -9.75 -0.39
C LEU A 186 -4.78 -8.99 -1.06
N LYS A 187 -4.92 -8.75 -2.37
CA LYS A 187 -4.08 -7.84 -3.15
C LYS A 187 -2.60 -8.20 -3.02
N THR A 188 -1.73 -7.24 -3.29
CA THR A 188 -0.28 -7.40 -3.18
C THR A 188 0.12 -7.47 -1.71
N LEU A 189 0.88 -8.50 -1.36
CA LEU A 189 1.50 -8.66 -0.05
C LEU A 189 2.95 -8.19 -0.12
N THR A 190 3.39 -7.36 0.81
CA THR A 190 4.81 -6.98 0.90
C THR A 190 5.57 -8.07 1.66
N LYS A 191 6.68 -8.55 1.12
CA LYS A 191 7.56 -9.47 1.85
C LYS A 191 8.13 -8.75 3.07
N PHE A 192 8.12 -9.44 4.20
CA PHE A 192 8.65 -8.96 5.46
C PHE A 192 9.76 -9.91 5.92
N PRO A 193 10.96 -9.39 6.25
CA PRO A 193 12.13 -10.24 6.54
C PRO A 193 11.94 -11.07 7.82
N ASN A 194 11.12 -10.58 8.77
CA ASN A 194 10.82 -11.29 10.00
C ASN A 194 9.53 -12.12 9.85
N SER A 195 9.57 -13.38 10.27
CA SER A 195 8.41 -14.28 10.30
C SER A 195 7.32 -13.88 11.29
N THR A 196 7.44 -12.71 11.94
CA THR A 196 6.50 -12.19 12.93
C THR A 196 5.26 -11.56 12.27
N HIS A 197 5.35 -11.20 10.98
CA HIS A 197 4.21 -10.84 10.16
C HIS A 197 3.71 -12.06 9.41
N VAL A 198 2.45 -12.41 9.62
CA VAL A 198 1.84 -13.60 9.03
C VAL A 198 0.50 -13.26 8.42
N GLY A 199 0.21 -13.87 7.27
CA GLY A 199 -1.11 -13.86 6.64
C GLY A 199 -1.79 -15.22 6.80
N PHE A 200 -3.11 -15.21 6.94
CA PHE A 200 -3.95 -16.39 6.96
C PHE A 200 -5.01 -16.23 5.88
N ILE A 201 -4.86 -16.99 4.80
CA ILE A 201 -5.66 -16.83 3.59
C ILE A 201 -6.76 -17.88 3.57
N LYS A 202 -8.00 -17.42 3.36
CA LYS A 202 -9.19 -18.27 3.35
C LYS A 202 -9.28 -19.04 2.03
N VAL A 203 -9.51 -20.34 2.10
CA VAL A 203 -9.64 -21.24 0.94
C VAL A 203 -10.74 -22.28 1.17
N PRO A 204 -11.40 -22.76 0.11
CA PRO A 204 -12.43 -23.78 0.26
C PRO A 204 -11.82 -25.09 0.74
N ASN A 205 -12.58 -25.85 1.52
CA ASN A 205 -12.25 -27.25 1.78
C ASN A 205 -12.36 -28.04 0.46
N MET A 206 -11.43 -28.97 0.26
CA MET A 206 -11.49 -29.90 -0.89
C MET A 206 -12.56 -30.97 -0.68
#